data_AF-A0A0B1SRC7-F1
#
_entry.id   AF-A0A0B1SRC7-F1
#
_cell.length_a   1.000
_cell.length_b   1.000
_cell.length_c   1.000
_cell.angle_alpha   90.00
_cell.angle_beta   90.00
_cell.angle_gamma   90.00
#
_symmetry.space_group_name_H-M   'P 1'
#
loop_
_entity.id
_entity.type
_entity.pdbx_description
1 polymer ?
#
loop_
_entity_poly.entity_id
_entity_poly.type
_entity_poly.pdbx_seq_one_letter_code
_entity_poly.pdbx_strand_id
1 'polypeptide(L)'
;MVNSIVGTMNVLASTQKMLLNQDTLLQDALDIVAFDHLLALSYSTDDDTRRQFDRSYNPMTISQLSATYPNISWHTFVPEATGAAQQVLGKLLGDPNYKYIVMEPGKLQMLNDMLGNPNFVSARTLINYIYYTVVDANSDFLPWPQSQSSSSMARFRQSRPPIGKPRRIRPEKRRFERKQYDDLSSSQIDCASETVYTLPYANARVFIDNVYPSNASRVQLRDNVAKIASSILIGEFYIKTTAEKAKREARIFVCLEM
;
A
#
# COMPACT_ATOMS: atom_id res chain seq x y z
N MET A 1 15.85 -13.14 -0.58
CA MET A 1 14.45 -13.34 -0.17
C MET A 1 14.30 -14.60 0.69
N VAL A 2 14.61 -15.80 0.17
CA VAL A 2 14.53 -17.09 0.92
C VAL A 2 15.19 -17.03 2.31
N ASN A 3 16.46 -16.62 2.41
CA ASN A 3 17.16 -16.52 3.70
C ASN A 3 16.48 -15.59 4.70
N SER A 4 15.78 -14.55 4.22
CA SER A 4 15.03 -13.65 5.09
C SER A 4 13.80 -14.33 5.65
N ILE A 5 13.06 -15.09 4.82
CA ILE A 5 11.89 -15.86 5.26
C ILE A 5 12.33 -16.85 6.35
N VAL A 6 13.36 -17.64 6.06
CA VAL A 6 13.93 -18.62 7.00
C VAL A 6 14.36 -17.95 8.32
N GLY A 7 15.06 -16.81 8.23
CA GLY A 7 15.48 -16.03 9.39
C GLY A 7 14.30 -15.55 10.24
N THR A 8 13.33 -14.86 9.62
CA THR A 8 12.13 -14.35 10.31
C THR A 8 11.36 -15.47 11.00
N MET A 9 11.15 -16.60 10.32
CA MET A 9 10.37 -17.72 10.89
C MET A 9 11.12 -18.43 12.01
N ASN A 10 12.45 -18.55 11.95
CA ASN A 10 13.26 -19.07 13.05
C ASN A 10 13.21 -18.15 14.29
N VAL A 11 13.25 -16.83 14.09
CA VAL A 11 13.07 -15.88 15.21
C VAL A 11 11.69 -16.05 15.82
N LEU A 12 10.62 -16.07 15.01
CA LEU A 12 9.27 -16.28 15.49
C LEU A 12 9.14 -17.61 16.28
N ALA A 13 9.66 -18.71 15.74
CA ALA A 13 9.62 -20.02 16.42
C ALA A 13 10.37 -20.01 17.75
N SER A 14 11.49 -19.30 17.84
CA SER A 14 12.23 -19.17 19.10
C SER A 14 11.41 -18.50 20.22
N THR A 15 10.60 -17.49 19.88
CA THR A 15 9.69 -16.84 20.84
C THR A 15 8.62 -17.78 21.38
N GLN A 16 8.22 -18.76 20.58
CA GLN A 16 7.22 -19.77 20.93
C GLN A 16 7.86 -21.05 21.50
N LYS A 17 9.19 -21.08 21.66
CA LYS A 17 9.96 -22.26 22.08
C LYS A 17 9.72 -23.48 21.19
N MET A 18 9.52 -23.25 19.90
CA MET A 18 9.30 -24.30 18.90
C MET A 18 10.59 -24.60 18.14
N LEU A 19 10.81 -25.88 17.84
CA LEU A 19 11.88 -26.34 16.96
C LEU A 19 11.31 -26.57 15.56
N LEU A 20 11.87 -25.88 14.57
CA LEU A 20 11.48 -26.05 13.18
C LEU A 20 12.39 -27.06 12.49
N ASN A 21 11.80 -27.96 11.70
CA ASN A 21 12.54 -28.76 10.74
C ASN A 21 13.10 -27.83 9.64
N GLN A 22 14.42 -27.73 9.54
CA GLN A 22 15.05 -26.75 8.66
C GLN A 22 14.92 -27.10 7.17
N ASP A 23 14.86 -28.38 6.81
CA ASP A 23 14.66 -28.80 5.42
C ASP A 23 13.26 -28.42 4.94
N THR A 24 12.25 -28.64 5.79
CA THR A 24 10.86 -28.25 5.49
C THR A 24 10.73 -26.72 5.41
N LEU A 25 11.35 -26.00 6.35
CA LEU A 25 11.32 -24.54 6.37
C LEU A 25 11.99 -23.94 5.12
N LEU A 26 13.11 -24.51 4.69
CA LEU A 26 13.79 -24.07 3.47
C LEU A 26 12.92 -24.31 2.23
N GLN A 27 12.29 -25.48 2.12
CA GLN A 27 11.39 -25.77 1.02
C GLN A 27 10.18 -24.84 1.01
N ASP A 28 9.53 -24.64 2.16
CA ASP A 28 8.42 -23.71 2.29
C ASP A 28 8.82 -22.28 1.88
N ALA A 29 10.01 -21.83 2.27
CA ALA A 29 10.53 -20.52 1.89
C ALA A 29 10.80 -20.40 0.37
N LEU A 30 11.30 -21.46 -0.26
CA LEU A 30 11.47 -21.50 -1.72
C LEU A 30 10.13 -21.43 -2.45
N ASP A 31 9.14 -22.20 -1.97
CA ASP A 31 7.80 -22.23 -2.56
C ASP A 31 7.08 -20.88 -2.42
N ILE A 32 7.21 -20.20 -1.28
CA ILE A 32 6.70 -18.84 -1.06
C ILE A 32 7.32 -17.87 -2.09
N VAL A 33 8.64 -17.90 -2.29
CA VAL A 33 9.32 -17.00 -3.24
C VAL A 33 8.91 -17.29 -4.68
N ALA A 34 8.80 -18.56 -5.05
CA ALA A 34 8.34 -18.96 -6.38
C ALA A 34 6.90 -18.48 -6.63
N PHE A 35 6.03 -18.59 -5.62
CA PHE A 35 4.66 -18.13 -5.71
C PHE A 35 4.56 -16.60 -5.79
N ASP A 36 5.31 -15.85 -4.96
CA ASP A 36 5.38 -14.38 -5.03
C ASP A 36 5.85 -13.91 -6.42
N HIS A 37 6.86 -14.58 -6.97
CA HIS A 37 7.36 -14.29 -8.31
C HIS A 37 6.31 -14.55 -9.40
N LEU A 38 5.53 -15.63 -9.30
CA LEU A 38 4.40 -15.90 -10.19
C LEU A 38 3.34 -14.79 -10.12
N LEU A 39 2.96 -14.37 -8.90
CA LEU A 39 2.01 -13.29 -8.70
C LEU A 39 2.51 -11.98 -9.32
N ALA A 40 3.79 -11.64 -9.08
CA ALA A 40 4.39 -10.41 -9.59
C ALA A 40 4.45 -10.37 -11.13
N LEU A 41 4.78 -11.49 -11.78
CA LEU A 41 4.93 -11.52 -13.25
C LEU A 41 3.61 -11.73 -13.98
N SER A 42 2.71 -12.56 -13.46
CA SER A 42 1.50 -12.96 -14.17
C SER A 42 0.26 -12.19 -13.73
N TYR A 43 0.17 -11.81 -12.46
CA TYR A 43 -1.02 -11.22 -11.85
C TYR A 43 -0.89 -9.73 -11.55
N SER A 44 0.26 -9.12 -11.84
CA SER A 44 0.45 -7.67 -11.77
C SER A 44 0.31 -7.00 -13.14
N THR A 45 -0.11 -5.75 -13.13
CA THR A 45 -0.11 -4.85 -14.29
C THR A 45 1.02 -3.85 -14.10
N ASP A 46 1.72 -3.50 -15.18
CA ASP A 46 2.81 -2.52 -15.10
C ASP A 46 2.32 -1.12 -14.67
N ASP A 47 3.24 -0.33 -14.12
CA ASP A 47 2.91 0.98 -13.55
C ASP A 47 2.41 1.99 -14.58
N ASP A 48 2.85 1.92 -15.84
CA ASP A 48 2.44 2.87 -16.87
C ASP A 48 0.99 2.63 -17.27
N THR A 49 0.63 1.36 -17.46
CA THR A 49 -0.75 0.94 -17.70
C THR A 49 -1.63 1.24 -16.49
N ARG A 50 -1.17 0.99 -15.25
CA ARG A 50 -1.95 1.24 -14.02
C ARG A 50 -2.28 2.72 -13.78
N ARG A 51 -1.51 3.66 -14.34
CA ARG A 51 -1.75 5.11 -14.20
C ARG A 51 -2.88 5.64 -15.10
N GLN A 52 -3.44 4.81 -15.97
CA GLN A 52 -4.59 5.17 -16.79
C GLN A 52 -5.88 5.00 -15.97
N PHE A 53 -6.32 6.04 -15.25
CA PHE A 53 -7.41 5.92 -14.26
C PHE A 53 -8.73 5.36 -14.82
N ASP A 54 -9.08 5.67 -16.07
CA ASP A 54 -10.34 5.22 -16.69
C ASP A 54 -10.48 3.70 -16.68
N ARG A 55 -9.39 2.96 -16.90
CA ARG A 55 -9.43 1.49 -16.95
C ARG A 55 -9.67 0.85 -15.58
N SER A 56 -9.39 1.58 -14.50
CA SER A 56 -9.53 1.09 -13.14
C SER A 56 -10.92 1.37 -12.57
N TYR A 57 -11.73 2.17 -13.25
CA TYR A 57 -13.08 2.46 -12.82
C TYR A 57 -14.10 1.51 -13.47
N ASN A 58 -14.22 0.30 -12.92
CA ASN A 58 -15.20 -0.70 -13.38
C ASN A 58 -16.25 -0.95 -12.27
N PRO A 59 -17.32 -0.14 -12.19
CA PRO A 59 -18.36 -0.30 -11.18
C PRO A 59 -19.23 -1.54 -11.47
N MET A 60 -19.31 -2.45 -10.50
CA MET A 60 -20.15 -3.65 -10.53
C MET A 60 -21.04 -3.74 -9.30
N THR A 61 -22.26 -4.26 -9.44
CA THR A 61 -23.09 -4.65 -8.29
C THR A 61 -22.61 -5.96 -7.66
N ILE A 62 -23.08 -6.29 -6.46
CA ILE A 62 -22.79 -7.59 -5.84
C ILE A 62 -23.29 -8.76 -6.70
N SER A 63 -24.41 -8.60 -7.41
CA SER A 63 -24.93 -9.60 -8.33
C SER A 63 -24.04 -9.79 -9.56
N GLN A 64 -23.51 -8.70 -10.11
CA GLN A 64 -22.56 -8.74 -11.22
C GLN A 64 -21.24 -9.39 -10.78
N LEU A 65 -20.71 -9.03 -9.60
CA LEU A 65 -19.50 -9.65 -9.05
C LEU A 65 -19.65 -11.17 -8.88
N SER A 66 -20.74 -11.61 -8.27
CA SER A 66 -21.02 -13.04 -8.07
C SER A 66 -21.21 -13.80 -9.39
N ALA A 67 -21.70 -13.13 -10.43
CA ALA A 67 -21.84 -13.73 -11.76
C ALA A 67 -20.52 -13.79 -12.54
N THR A 68 -19.71 -12.72 -12.48
CA THR A 68 -18.45 -12.60 -13.23
C THR A 68 -17.32 -13.39 -12.56
N TYR A 69 -17.27 -13.40 -11.23
CA TYR A 69 -16.22 -14.04 -10.43
C TYR A 69 -16.82 -15.05 -9.43
N PRO A 70 -17.41 -16.16 -9.91
CA PRO A 70 -18.18 -17.08 -9.07
C PRO A 70 -17.32 -17.90 -8.10
N ASN A 71 -16.01 -18.03 -8.33
CA ASN A 71 -15.12 -18.80 -7.46
C ASN A 71 -14.72 -18.00 -6.21
N ILE A 72 -15.11 -16.73 -6.13
CA ILE A 72 -14.94 -15.89 -4.95
C ILE A 72 -16.28 -15.85 -4.20
N SER A 73 -16.27 -16.29 -2.95
CA SER A 73 -17.44 -16.20 -2.08
C SER A 73 -17.65 -14.77 -1.58
N TRP A 74 -18.18 -13.88 -2.42
CA TRP A 74 -18.35 -12.45 -2.10
C TRP A 74 -19.19 -12.19 -0.84
N HIS A 75 -20.21 -13.02 -0.59
CA HIS A 75 -21.03 -12.94 0.62
C HIS A 75 -20.29 -13.34 1.91
N THR A 76 -19.14 -13.99 1.81
CA THR A 76 -18.23 -14.26 2.94
C THR A 76 -17.11 -13.22 2.98
N PHE A 77 -16.52 -12.93 1.82
CA PHE A 77 -15.40 -12.01 1.70
C PHE A 77 -15.75 -10.59 2.17
N VAL A 78 -16.90 -10.05 1.75
CA VAL A 78 -17.30 -8.68 2.11
C VAL A 78 -17.49 -8.53 3.63
N PRO A 79 -18.24 -9.41 4.33
CA PRO A 79 -18.30 -9.39 5.79
C PRO A 79 -16.94 -9.42 6.48
N GLU A 80 -16.07 -10.37 6.12
CA GLU A 80 -14.74 -10.50 6.72
C GLU A 80 -13.89 -9.25 6.47
N ALA A 81 -13.96 -8.67 5.27
CA ALA A 81 -13.24 -7.45 4.91
C ALA A 81 -13.73 -6.21 5.66
N THR A 82 -15.02 -6.15 6.04
CA THR A 82 -15.56 -5.02 6.82
C THR A 82 -15.21 -5.07 8.29
N GLY A 83 -14.79 -6.22 8.81
CA GLY A 83 -14.40 -6.41 10.21
C GLY A 83 -15.44 -5.87 11.19
N ALA A 84 -15.04 -4.91 12.03
CA ALA A 84 -15.89 -4.33 13.07
C ALA A 84 -17.00 -3.39 12.55
N ALA A 85 -16.98 -3.00 11.27
CA ALA A 85 -17.92 -2.03 10.69
C ALA A 85 -19.25 -2.68 10.25
N GLN A 86 -19.86 -3.52 11.09
CA GLN A 86 -21.06 -4.28 10.73
C GLN A 86 -22.24 -3.38 10.32
N GLN A 87 -22.30 -2.14 10.80
CA GLN A 87 -23.34 -1.18 10.45
C GLN A 87 -23.41 -0.85 8.95
N VAL A 88 -22.33 -1.07 8.18
CA VAL A 88 -22.33 -0.80 6.74
C VAL A 88 -22.75 -2.01 5.90
N LEU A 89 -22.82 -3.21 6.48
CA LEU A 89 -23.10 -4.45 5.74
C LEU A 89 -24.48 -4.45 5.09
N GLY A 90 -25.48 -3.86 5.75
CA GLY A 90 -26.81 -3.70 5.17
C GLY A 90 -26.79 -2.93 3.85
N LYS A 91 -25.91 -1.92 3.73
CA LYS A 91 -25.73 -1.18 2.48
C LYS A 91 -24.91 -1.98 1.46
N LEU A 92 -23.82 -2.61 1.88
CA LEU A 92 -22.92 -3.31 0.97
C LEU A 92 -23.56 -4.54 0.32
N LEU A 93 -24.31 -5.32 1.10
CA LEU A 93 -24.89 -6.59 0.64
C LEU A 93 -26.40 -6.49 0.34
N GLY A 94 -27.11 -5.56 0.98
CA GLY A 94 -28.56 -5.42 0.86
C GLY A 94 -29.02 -4.43 -0.20
N ASP A 95 -28.21 -3.45 -0.59
CA ASP A 95 -28.55 -2.50 -1.66
C ASP A 95 -28.13 -3.07 -3.03
N PRO A 96 -29.08 -3.44 -3.92
CA PRO A 96 -28.76 -3.99 -5.23
C PRO A 96 -28.07 -2.97 -6.15
N ASN A 97 -28.15 -1.67 -5.85
CA ASN A 97 -27.54 -0.61 -6.63
C ASN A 97 -26.14 -0.21 -6.14
N TYR A 98 -25.70 -0.73 -4.99
CA TYR A 98 -24.37 -0.45 -4.48
C TYR A 98 -23.31 -0.93 -5.47
N LYS A 99 -22.33 -0.06 -5.76
CA LYS A 99 -21.28 -0.32 -6.74
C LYS A 99 -19.94 -0.56 -6.06
N TYR A 100 -19.34 -1.69 -6.40
CA TYR A 100 -17.96 -2.05 -6.10
C TYR A 100 -17.09 -1.67 -7.29
N ILE A 101 -15.96 -1.00 -7.04
CA ILE A 101 -15.04 -0.60 -8.11
C ILE A 101 -13.98 -1.70 -8.28
N VAL A 102 -14.05 -2.42 -9.40
CA VAL A 102 -13.04 -3.43 -9.76
C VAL A 102 -11.90 -2.76 -10.51
N MET A 103 -10.74 -2.65 -9.87
CA MET A 103 -9.61 -1.89 -10.41
C MET A 103 -8.84 -2.60 -11.54
N GLU A 104 -8.82 -3.93 -11.54
CA GLU A 104 -8.05 -4.75 -12.50
C GLU A 104 -8.89 -5.99 -12.91
N PRO A 105 -9.99 -5.81 -13.67
CA PRO A 105 -10.97 -6.88 -13.91
C PRO A 105 -10.37 -8.10 -14.60
N GLY A 106 -9.42 -7.92 -15.52
CA GLY A 106 -8.73 -9.03 -16.20
C GLY A 106 -7.83 -9.83 -15.28
N LYS A 107 -7.09 -9.18 -14.37
CA LYS A 107 -6.25 -9.87 -13.39
C LYS A 107 -7.09 -10.59 -12.34
N LEU A 108 -8.20 -9.97 -11.93
CA LEU A 108 -9.16 -10.62 -11.03
C LEU A 108 -9.81 -11.85 -11.70
N GLN A 109 -10.12 -11.79 -13.00
CA GLN A 109 -10.61 -12.96 -13.74
C GLN A 109 -9.58 -14.08 -13.76
N MET A 110 -8.33 -13.78 -14.11
CA MET A 110 -7.24 -14.77 -14.10
C MET A 110 -7.09 -15.44 -12.73
N LEU A 111 -7.24 -14.67 -11.64
CA LEU A 111 -7.19 -15.23 -10.29
C LEU A 111 -8.42 -16.11 -10.03
N ASN A 112 -9.62 -15.60 -10.31
CA ASN A 112 -10.87 -16.34 -10.16
C ASN A 112 -10.81 -17.70 -10.86
N ASP A 113 -10.28 -17.76 -12.08
CA ASP A 113 -10.18 -18.99 -12.87
C ASP A 113 -9.21 -20.02 -12.27
N MET A 114 -8.25 -19.56 -11.46
CA MET A 114 -7.24 -20.40 -10.81
C MET A 114 -7.57 -20.76 -9.37
N LEU A 115 -8.55 -20.09 -8.74
CA LEU A 115 -9.03 -20.46 -7.42
C LEU A 115 -9.63 -21.87 -7.44
N GLY A 116 -9.13 -22.74 -6.56
CA GLY A 116 -9.52 -24.15 -6.49
C GLY A 116 -8.79 -25.07 -7.46
N ASN A 117 -7.93 -24.54 -8.34
CA ASN A 117 -7.08 -25.36 -9.21
C ASN A 117 -5.87 -25.88 -8.43
N PRO A 118 -5.72 -27.21 -8.21
CA PRO A 118 -4.59 -27.76 -7.45
C PRO A 118 -3.24 -27.57 -8.15
N ASN A 119 -3.24 -27.31 -9.47
CA ASN A 119 -2.03 -27.03 -10.24
C ASN A 119 -1.59 -25.57 -10.14
N PHE A 120 -2.40 -24.68 -9.56
CA PHE A 120 -2.04 -23.28 -9.38
C PHE A 120 -1.01 -23.11 -8.27
N VAL A 121 -1.36 -23.56 -7.06
CA VAL A 121 -0.53 -23.49 -5.87
C VAL A 121 -1.02 -24.53 -4.87
N SER A 122 -0.10 -25.15 -4.12
CA SER A 122 -0.51 -26.07 -3.06
C SER A 122 -1.21 -25.29 -1.94
N ALA A 123 -2.16 -25.93 -1.26
CA ALA A 123 -2.82 -25.32 -0.09
C ALA A 123 -1.80 -24.89 0.98
N ARG A 124 -0.74 -25.69 1.18
CA ARG A 124 0.35 -25.38 2.10
C ARG A 124 1.09 -24.11 1.69
N THR A 125 1.50 -23.98 0.43
CA THR A 125 2.23 -22.81 -0.08
C THR A 125 1.37 -21.54 0.03
N LEU A 126 0.08 -21.63 -0.31
CA LEU A 126 -0.85 -20.50 -0.20
C LEU A 126 -1.00 -20.02 1.25
N ILE A 127 -1.24 -20.95 2.17
CA ILE A 127 -1.36 -20.67 3.60
C ILE A 127 -0.06 -20.05 4.11
N ASN A 128 1.08 -20.69 3.83
CA ASN A 128 2.39 -20.21 4.26
C ASN A 128 2.70 -18.81 3.71
N TYR A 129 2.35 -18.52 2.45
CA TYR A 129 2.49 -17.20 1.85
C TYR A 129 1.67 -16.13 2.59
N ILE A 130 0.39 -16.42 2.89
CA ILE A 130 -0.50 -15.49 3.62
C ILE A 130 0.03 -15.25 5.04
N TYR A 131 0.34 -16.32 5.79
CA TYR A 131 0.87 -16.19 7.15
C TYR A 131 2.21 -15.47 7.17
N TYR A 132 3.12 -15.80 6.26
CA TYR A 132 4.40 -15.11 6.16
C TYR A 132 4.22 -13.63 5.84
N THR A 133 3.28 -13.26 4.97
CA THR A 133 2.99 -11.84 4.68
C THR A 133 2.57 -11.07 5.93
N VAL A 134 1.73 -11.68 6.77
CA VAL A 134 1.32 -11.10 8.07
C VAL A 134 2.51 -11.00 9.02
N VAL A 135 3.34 -12.04 9.10
CA VAL A 135 4.55 -12.04 9.94
C VAL A 135 5.56 -11.01 9.47
N ASP A 136 5.83 -10.89 8.17
CA ASP A 136 6.76 -9.90 7.60
C ASP A 136 6.28 -8.47 7.85
N ALA A 137 4.98 -8.21 7.67
CA ALA A 137 4.37 -6.92 7.96
C ALA A 137 4.51 -6.49 9.43
N ASN A 138 4.61 -7.46 10.35
CA ASN A 138 4.78 -7.25 11.79
C ASN A 138 6.17 -7.66 12.29
N SER A 139 7.11 -7.90 11.38
CA SER A 139 8.40 -8.50 11.72
C SER A 139 9.24 -7.59 12.62
N ASP A 140 9.01 -6.28 12.59
CA ASP A 140 9.70 -5.31 13.44
C ASP A 140 9.48 -5.57 14.94
N PHE A 141 8.36 -6.21 15.31
CA PHE A 141 8.03 -6.57 16.70
C PHE A 141 8.70 -7.86 17.18
N LEU A 142 9.40 -8.58 16.31
CA LEU A 142 10.12 -9.79 16.71
C LEU A 142 11.41 -9.41 17.47
N PRO A 143 11.85 -10.23 18.45
CA PRO A 143 13.06 -9.97 19.23
C PRO A 143 14.31 -10.34 18.40
N TRP A 144 14.60 -9.52 17.40
CA TRP A 144 15.78 -9.69 16.56
C TRP A 144 17.06 -9.58 17.39
N PRO A 145 18.04 -10.49 17.20
CA PRO A 145 19.35 -10.32 17.81
C PRO A 145 20.01 -9.02 17.29
N GLN A 146 20.65 -8.25 18.18
CA GLN A 146 21.23 -6.92 17.89
C GLN A 146 22.12 -6.87 16.63
N SER A 147 22.76 -7.99 16.24
CA SER A 147 23.61 -8.10 15.06
C SER A 147 22.87 -8.37 13.75
N GLN A 148 21.57 -8.66 13.79
CA GLN A 148 20.73 -8.97 12.64
C GLN A 148 19.66 -7.90 12.50
N SER A 149 20.06 -6.72 12.00
CA SER A 149 19.10 -5.74 11.49
C SER A 149 18.28 -6.42 10.39
N SER A 150 16.99 -6.65 10.67
CA SER A 150 16.04 -7.41 9.86
C SER A 150 16.29 -7.20 8.37
N SER A 151 16.58 -8.27 7.64
CA SER A 151 16.67 -8.23 6.18
C SER A 151 15.27 -8.12 5.57
N SER A 152 14.47 -7.13 6.00
CA SER A 152 13.11 -6.88 5.54
C SER A 152 13.02 -6.95 4.02
N MET A 153 11.93 -7.53 3.50
CA MET A 153 11.62 -7.53 2.07
C MET A 153 11.65 -6.12 1.45
N ALA A 154 11.48 -5.06 2.26
CA ALA A 154 11.64 -3.67 1.83
C ALA A 154 13.03 -3.38 1.22
N ARG A 155 14.10 -4.11 1.62
CA ARG A 155 15.45 -3.98 1.04
C ARG A 155 15.54 -4.56 -0.38
N PHE A 156 14.59 -5.38 -0.78
CA PHE A 156 14.54 -6.00 -2.12
C PHE A 156 13.77 -5.15 -3.15
N ARG A 157 13.39 -3.90 -2.84
CA ARG A 157 13.06 -2.91 -3.87
C ARG A 157 14.34 -2.59 -4.67
N GLN A 158 14.74 -3.51 -5.55
CA GLN A 158 15.75 -3.26 -6.55
C GLN A 158 15.29 -2.05 -7.34
N SER A 159 16.04 -0.96 -7.23
CA SER A 159 15.90 0.18 -8.13
C SER A 159 16.05 -0.37 -9.55
N ARG A 160 14.95 -0.46 -10.31
CA ARG A 160 15.02 -0.78 -11.73
C ARG A 160 16.01 0.21 -12.35
N PRO A 161 17.08 -0.23 -13.04
CA PRO A 161 17.96 0.70 -13.73
C PRO A 161 17.09 1.45 -14.76
N PRO A 162 16.98 2.78 -14.67
CA PRO A 162 16.19 3.53 -15.64
C PRO A 162 16.83 3.36 -17.02
N ILE A 163 16.04 3.02 -18.03
CA ILE A 163 16.47 3.08 -19.44
C ILE A 163 16.63 4.58 -19.77
N GLY A 164 17.86 5.06 -19.89
CA GLY A 164 18.20 6.47 -20.14
C GLY A 164 19.14 7.06 -19.08
N LYS A 165 19.27 8.39 -19.03
CA LYS A 165 20.11 9.07 -18.01
C LYS A 165 19.68 8.62 -16.61
N PRO A 166 20.60 8.13 -15.76
CA PRO A 166 20.25 7.65 -14.43
C PRO A 166 19.66 8.79 -13.61
N ARG A 167 18.35 8.75 -13.39
CA ARG A 167 17.77 9.48 -12.26
C ARG A 167 18.43 8.87 -11.02
N ARG A 168 19.04 9.71 -10.20
CA ARG A 168 19.57 9.31 -8.90
C ARG A 168 18.38 9.00 -7.99
N ILE A 169 17.75 7.85 -8.21
CA ILE A 169 16.68 7.35 -7.35
C ILE A 169 17.38 7.00 -6.05
N ARG A 170 17.20 7.85 -5.03
CA ARG A 170 17.64 7.49 -3.68
C ARG A 170 16.84 6.25 -3.30
N PRO A 171 17.50 5.14 -2.88
CA PRO A 171 16.76 4.02 -2.34
C PRO A 171 15.86 4.55 -1.22
N GLU A 172 14.57 4.24 -1.32
CA GLU A 172 13.60 4.66 -0.32
C GLU A 172 13.98 3.94 0.98
N LYS A 173 14.65 4.67 1.87
CA LYS A 173 14.92 4.19 3.22
C LYS A 173 13.59 4.15 3.96
N ARG A 174 13.39 3.12 4.79
CA ARG A 174 12.31 3.15 5.77
C ARG A 174 12.42 4.43 6.59
N ARG A 175 11.30 5.14 6.70
CA ARG A 175 11.22 6.45 7.35
C ARG A 175 11.26 6.32 8.88
N PHE A 176 10.85 5.17 9.40
CA PHE A 176 10.93 4.77 10.81
C PHE A 176 11.01 3.24 10.92
N GLU A 177 11.54 2.73 12.03
CA GLU A 177 11.52 1.31 12.38
C GLU A 177 10.79 1.09 13.72
N ARG A 178 9.95 0.05 13.80
CA ARG A 178 9.26 -0.32 15.05
C ARG A 178 10.00 -1.45 15.76
N LYS A 179 11.27 -1.24 16.09
CA LYS A 179 12.12 -2.26 16.75
C LYS A 179 12.32 -1.97 18.23
N GLN A 180 12.89 -2.93 18.94
CA GLN A 180 13.44 -2.69 20.26
C GLN A 180 14.69 -1.81 20.15
N TYR A 181 14.71 -0.71 20.89
CA TYR A 181 15.83 0.23 20.95
C TYR A 181 16.57 0.09 22.28
N ASP A 182 17.90 0.04 22.23
CA ASP A 182 18.73 0.18 23.43
C ASP A 182 18.94 1.65 23.81
N ASP A 183 18.86 2.55 22.82
CA ASP A 183 19.04 3.99 22.99
C ASP A 183 17.71 4.75 22.88
N LEU A 184 17.43 5.57 23.90
CA LEU A 184 16.23 6.40 23.98
C LEU A 184 16.17 7.43 22.86
N SER A 185 17.30 8.01 22.45
CA SER A 185 17.29 9.08 21.44
C SER A 185 16.85 8.56 20.07
N SER A 186 17.37 7.39 19.69
CA SER A 186 16.97 6.67 18.49
C SER A 186 15.49 6.28 18.55
N SER A 187 15.03 5.77 19.69
CA SER A 187 13.62 5.44 19.91
C SER A 187 12.71 6.66 19.75
N GLN A 188 13.09 7.82 20.30
CA GLN A 188 12.31 9.05 20.19
C GLN A 188 12.18 9.54 18.76
N ILE A 189 13.25 9.44 17.96
CA ILE A 189 13.23 9.83 16.54
C ILE A 189 12.30 8.93 15.74
N ASP A 190 12.39 7.62 15.93
CA ASP A 190 11.56 6.66 15.21
C ASP A 190 10.09 6.75 15.64
N CYS A 191 9.81 6.94 16.93
CA CYS A 191 8.45 7.18 17.43
C CYS A 191 7.87 8.50 16.89
N ALA A 192 8.63 9.60 16.93
CA ALA A 192 8.17 10.87 16.36
C ALA A 192 7.88 10.72 14.86
N SER A 193 8.77 10.06 14.13
CA SER A 193 8.62 9.80 12.70
C SER A 193 7.39 8.94 12.41
N GLU A 194 7.11 7.90 13.19
CA GLU A 194 5.89 7.10 13.08
C GLU A 194 4.63 7.96 13.21
N THR A 195 4.56 8.83 14.24
CA THR A 195 3.37 9.65 14.47
C THR A 195 3.10 10.64 13.33
N VAL A 196 4.15 11.12 12.64
CA VAL A 196 3.99 11.99 11.47
C VAL A 196 3.19 11.28 10.36
N TYR A 197 3.28 9.95 10.25
CA TYR A 197 2.53 9.17 9.27
C TYR A 197 1.17 8.70 9.77
N THR A 198 1.08 8.27 11.04
CA THR A 198 -0.16 7.71 11.59
C THR A 198 -1.13 8.80 12.04
N LEU A 199 -0.61 9.93 12.50
CA LEU A 199 -1.36 11.08 13.01
C LEU A 199 -0.93 12.38 12.28
N PRO A 200 -1.05 12.44 10.94
CA PRO A 200 -0.50 13.55 10.16
C PRO A 200 -1.17 14.88 10.52
N TYR A 201 -2.47 14.88 10.81
CA TYR A 201 -3.19 16.10 11.19
C TYR A 201 -2.82 16.62 12.57
N ALA A 202 -2.63 15.73 13.55
CA ALA A 202 -2.20 16.13 14.89
C ALA A 202 -0.77 16.70 14.85
N ASN A 203 0.14 16.02 14.14
CA ASN A 203 1.50 16.51 13.94
C ASN A 203 1.54 17.84 13.17
N ALA A 204 0.76 17.96 12.09
CA ALA A 204 0.64 19.22 11.36
C ALA A 204 0.09 20.35 12.23
N ARG A 205 -0.86 20.05 13.14
CA ARG A 205 -1.38 21.05 14.07
C ARG A 205 -0.30 21.57 15.01
N VAL A 206 0.46 20.67 15.64
CA VAL A 206 1.58 21.04 16.53
C VAL A 206 2.65 21.83 15.76
N PHE A 207 2.97 21.40 14.54
CA PHE A 207 3.91 22.11 13.67
C PHE A 207 3.44 23.53 13.34
N ILE A 208 2.18 23.71 12.94
CA ILE A 208 1.61 25.03 12.63
C ILE A 208 1.60 25.92 13.88
N ASP A 209 1.25 25.38 15.04
CA ASP A 209 1.24 26.13 16.29
C ASP A 209 2.64 26.58 16.72
N ASN A 210 3.68 25.79 16.40
CA ASN A 210 5.06 26.11 16.72
C ASN A 210 5.70 27.09 15.72
N VAL A 211 5.60 26.80 14.41
CA VAL A 211 6.27 27.56 13.34
C VAL A 211 5.49 28.83 12.95
N TYR A 212 4.16 28.79 13.06
CA TYR A 212 3.26 29.90 12.76
C TYR A 212 2.36 30.23 13.98
N PRO A 213 2.96 30.65 15.11
CA PRO A 213 2.26 30.80 16.39
C PRO A 213 1.24 31.95 16.39
N SER A 214 1.47 32.99 15.59
CA SER A 214 0.62 34.18 15.56
C SER A 214 -0.45 34.11 14.47
N ASN A 215 -1.56 34.82 14.67
CA ASN A 215 -2.59 34.95 13.63
C ASN A 215 -2.01 35.62 12.36
N ALA A 216 -1.15 36.63 12.52
CA ALA A 216 -0.50 37.32 11.40
C ALA A 216 0.34 36.36 10.53
N SER A 217 1.15 35.49 11.16
CA SER A 217 1.95 34.49 10.41
C SER A 217 1.09 33.48 9.64
N ARG A 218 -0.10 33.14 10.15
CA ARG A 218 -1.04 32.25 9.46
C ARG A 218 -1.74 32.94 8.30
N VAL A 219 -2.10 34.21 8.44
CA VAL A 219 -2.64 35.02 7.33
C VAL A 219 -1.59 35.16 6.23
N GLN A 220 -0.34 35.48 6.58
CA GLN A 220 0.75 35.59 5.60
C GLN A 220 0.99 34.28 4.84
N LEU A 221 0.93 33.13 5.51
CA LEU A 221 1.05 31.82 4.85
C LEU A 221 -0.07 31.63 3.82
N ARG A 222 -1.32 31.90 4.19
CA ARG A 222 -2.48 31.79 3.27
C ARG A 222 -2.33 32.73 2.08
N ASP A 223 -1.90 33.98 2.31
CA ASP A 223 -1.70 34.95 1.24
C ASP A 223 -0.61 34.51 0.26
N ASN A 224 0.48 33.92 0.77
CA ASN A 224 1.55 33.40 -0.08
C ASN A 224 1.07 32.21 -0.93
N VAL A 225 0.31 31.29 -0.35
CA VAL A 225 -0.30 30.17 -1.10
C VAL A 225 -1.28 30.68 -2.15
N ALA A 226 -2.12 31.66 -1.80
CA ALA A 226 -3.09 32.27 -2.72
C ALA A 226 -2.39 32.97 -3.91
N LYS A 227 -1.25 33.64 -3.67
CA LYS A 227 -0.43 34.25 -4.73
C LYS A 227 0.16 33.21 -5.69
N ILE A 228 0.62 32.07 -5.16
CA ILE A 228 1.13 30.96 -5.98
C ILE A 228 0.00 30.37 -6.84
N ALA A 229 -1.15 30.06 -6.24
CA ALA A 229 -2.32 29.54 -6.96
C ALA A 229 -2.78 30.53 -8.05
N SER A 230 -2.84 31.82 -7.73
CA SER A 230 -3.18 32.86 -8.71
C SER A 230 -2.19 32.92 -9.87
N SER A 231 -0.89 32.77 -9.58
CA SER A 231 0.17 32.79 -10.59
C SER A 231 0.08 31.57 -11.52
N ILE A 232 -0.29 30.39 -11.02
CA ILE A 232 -0.54 29.20 -11.83
C ILE A 232 -1.72 29.44 -12.78
N LEU A 233 -2.84 29.96 -12.26
CA LEU A 233 -4.03 30.27 -13.06
C LEU A 233 -3.78 31.32 -14.14
N ILE A 234 -2.94 32.32 -13.86
CA ILE A 234 -2.49 33.30 -14.84
C ILE A 234 -1.59 32.63 -15.89
N GLY A 235 -0.66 31.77 -15.48
CA GLY A 235 0.22 31.03 -16.37
C GLY A 235 -0.53 30.17 -17.39
N GLU A 236 -1.62 29.50 -16.98
CA GLU A 236 -2.48 28.72 -17.88
C GLU A 236 -3.16 29.57 -18.98
N PHE A 237 -3.38 30.86 -18.74
CA PHE A 237 -3.93 31.77 -19.73
C PHE A 237 -2.98 31.94 -20.93
N TYR A 238 -1.66 31.98 -20.66
CA TYR A 238 -0.61 32.18 -21.67
C TYR A 238 -0.22 30.91 -22.43
N ILE A 239 -0.67 29.73 -21.99
CA ILE A 239 -0.46 28.48 -22.74
C ILE A 239 -1.41 28.47 -23.94
N LYS A 240 -0.88 28.71 -25.14
CA LYS A 240 -1.64 28.82 -26.40
C LYS A 240 -2.19 27.48 -26.94
N THR A 241 -1.84 26.35 -26.34
CA THR A 241 -2.13 25.01 -26.87
C THR A 241 -3.40 24.34 -26.33
N THR A 242 -4.04 24.91 -25.30
CA THR A 242 -5.28 24.35 -24.71
C THR A 242 -6.53 25.07 -25.22
N ALA A 243 -7.52 24.30 -25.69
CA ALA A 243 -8.81 24.82 -26.12
C ALA A 243 -9.53 25.55 -24.97
N GLU A 244 -10.27 26.63 -25.27
CA GLU A 244 -10.90 27.49 -24.24
C GLU A 244 -11.84 26.74 -23.28
N LYS A 245 -12.49 25.66 -23.73
CA LYS A 245 -13.34 24.80 -22.89
C LYS A 245 -12.53 24.07 -21.81
N ALA A 246 -11.38 23.50 -22.16
CA ALA A 246 -10.48 22.85 -21.22
C ALA A 246 -9.89 23.84 -20.20
N LYS A 247 -9.63 25.09 -20.62
CA LYS A 247 -9.19 26.16 -19.71
C LYS A 247 -10.26 26.56 -18.69
N ARG A 248 -11.55 26.48 -19.05
CA ARG A 248 -12.66 26.76 -18.11
C ARG A 248 -12.85 25.63 -17.10
N GLU A 249 -12.73 24.38 -17.53
CA GLU A 249 -12.88 23.21 -16.65
C GLU A 249 -11.71 23.10 -15.64
N ALA A 250 -10.47 23.41 -16.04
CA ALA A 250 -9.33 23.46 -15.14
C ALA A 250 -9.48 24.50 -14.00
N ARG A 251 -10.10 25.65 -14.28
CA ARG A 251 -10.37 26.69 -13.26
C ARG A 251 -11.38 26.26 -12.20
N ILE A 252 -12.36 25.44 -12.56
CA ILE A 252 -13.36 24.93 -11.62
C ILE A 252 -12.70 23.97 -10.62
N PHE A 253 -11.72 23.18 -11.08
CA PHE A 253 -11.02 22.21 -10.24
C PHE A 253 -10.19 22.88 -9.13
N VAL A 254 -9.48 23.98 -9.45
CA VAL A 254 -8.66 24.71 -8.46
C VAL A 254 -9.51 25.41 -7.38
N CYS A 255 -10.74 25.82 -7.70
CA CYS A 255 -11.63 26.49 -6.74
C CYS A 255 -12.40 25.54 -5.81
N LEU A 256 -12.46 24.24 -6.11
CA LEU A 256 -13.20 23.23 -5.30
C LEU A 256 -12.33 22.55 -4.23
N GLU A 257 -11.00 22.70 -4.28
CA GLU A 257 -10.06 22.07 -3.34
C GLU A 257 -9.43 23.06 -2.32
N MET A 258 -9.81 24.34 -2.34
CA MET A 258 -9.42 25.36 -1.34
C MET A 258 -10.54 25.65 -0.35
#